data_AF-A0A6V7I7M8-F1
#
_entry.id   AF-A0A6V7I7M8-F1
#
_cell.length_a   1.000
_cell.length_b   1.000
_cell.length_c   1.000
_cell.angle_alpha   90.00
_cell.angle_beta   90.00
_cell.angle_gamma   90.00
#
_symmetry.space_group_name_H-M   'P 1'
#
loop_
_entity.id
_entity.type
_entity.pdbx_description
1 polymer ?
#
loop_
_entity_poly.entity_id
_entity_poly.type
_entity_poly.pdbx_seq_one_letter_code
_entity_poly.pdbx_strand_id
1 'polypeptide(L)' 'GKDLPAKDLSGTSDPYVRVSLLPDKKHRLDTKIKRRTLNPRWNETLYFE' A
#
# COMPACT_ATOMS: atom_id res chain seq x y z
N GLY A 1 3.03 7.11 -2.31
CA GLY A 1 2.22 7.15 -3.54
C GLY A 1 1.57 8.51 -3.63
N LYS A 2 1.43 9.07 -4.82
CA LYS A 2 0.77 10.36 -5.05
C LYS A 2 -0.29 10.18 -6.14
N ASP A 3 -1.43 10.83 -5.98
CA ASP A 3 -2.53 10.87 -6.97
C ASP A 3 -3.14 9.49 -7.28
N LEU A 4 -3.48 8.73 -6.23
CA LEU A 4 -4.18 7.47 -6.42
C LEU A 4 -5.62 7.70 -6.93
N PRO A 5 -6.14 6.83 -7.81
CA PRO A 5 -7.54 6.89 -8.21
C PRO A 5 -8.45 6.73 -7.00
N ALA A 6 -9.47 7.58 -6.89
CA ALA A 6 -10.54 7.40 -5.93
C ALA A 6 -11.36 6.16 -6.32
N LYS A 7 -11.33 5.14 -5.49
CA LYS A 7 -12.14 3.93 -5.66
C LYS A 7 -13.36 3.91 -4.75
N ASP A 8 -13.38 4.74 -3.72
CA ASP A 8 -14.53 4.85 -2.82
C ASP A 8 -15.50 5.93 -3.28
N LEU A 9 -16.79 5.73 -3.00
CA LEU A 9 -17.89 6.67 -3.27
C LEU A 9 -17.66 8.06 -2.67
N SER A 10 -16.82 8.17 -1.64
CA SER A 10 -16.45 9.42 -0.98
C SER A 10 -15.40 10.24 -1.73
N GLY A 11 -14.93 9.79 -2.91
CA GLY A 11 -13.85 10.47 -3.63
C GLY A 11 -12.47 10.24 -3.00
N THR A 12 -12.35 9.25 -2.11
CA THR A 12 -11.10 8.85 -1.47
C THR A 12 -10.79 7.38 -1.79
N SER A 13 -9.68 6.88 -1.26
CA SER A 13 -9.32 5.46 -1.30
C SER A 13 -8.71 5.07 0.04
N ASP A 14 -8.71 3.76 0.32
CA ASP A 14 -8.01 3.15 1.44
C ASP A 14 -6.75 2.39 0.96
N PRO A 15 -5.68 3.08 0.51
CA PRO A 15 -4.54 2.43 -0.11
C PRO A 15 -3.65 1.65 0.87
N TYR A 16 -3.06 0.56 0.36
CA TYR A 16 -1.96 -0.19 0.95
C TYR A 16 -0.99 -0.65 -0.16
N VAL A 17 0.27 -0.93 0.20
CA VAL A 17 1.29 -1.49 -0.69
C VAL A 17 1.60 -2.92 -0.26
N ARG A 18 1.68 -3.82 -1.25
CA ARG A 18 2.18 -5.17 -1.09
C ARG A 18 3.51 -5.28 -1.82
N VAL A 19 4.57 -5.68 -1.12
CA VAL A 19 5.90 -5.90 -1.68
C VAL A 19 6.20 -7.39 -1.65
N SER A 20 6.72 -7.93 -2.75
CA SER A 20 7.13 -9.34 -2.86
C SER A 20 8.45 -9.45 -3.60
N LEU A 21 9.32 -10.34 -3.15
CA LEU A 21 10.54 -10.68 -3.89
C LEU A 21 10.20 -11.68 -5.00
N LEU A 22 10.84 -11.53 -6.16
CA LEU A 22 10.71 -12.47 -7.27
C LEU A 22 12.03 -13.24 -7.45
N PRO A 23 11.98 -14.55 -7.78
CA PRO A 23 10.80 -15.33 -8.18
C PRO A 23 9.93 -15.83 -7.01
N ASP A 24 10.39 -15.72 -5.77
CA ASP A 24 9.72 -16.30 -4.60
C ASP A 24 8.59 -15.42 -4.04
N LYS A 25 7.39 -15.60 -4.61
CA LYS A 25 6.15 -14.93 -4.18
C LYS A 25 5.71 -15.28 -2.74
N LYS A 26 6.38 -16.22 -2.05
CA LYS A 26 6.04 -16.61 -0.68
C LYS A 26 6.43 -15.53 0.32
N HIS A 27 7.50 -14.79 0.05
CA HIS A 27 7.94 -13.65 0.86
C HIS A 27 7.19 -12.39 0.44
N ARG A 28 6.03 -12.18 1.05
CA ARG A 28 5.13 -11.02 0.84
C ARG A 28 4.98 -10.22 2.11
N LEU A 29 5.18 -8.91 1.99
CA LEU A 29 5.02 -7.96 3.08
C LEU A 29 4.02 -6.88 2.66
N ASP A 30 3.03 -6.65 3.52
CA ASP A 30 1.98 -5.66 3.30
C ASP A 30 2.18 -4.49 4.28
N THR A 31 2.04 -3.26 3.80
CA THR A 31 2.03 -2.05 4.65
C THR A 31 0.67 -1.87 5.32
N LYS A 32 0.59 -1.01 6.35
CA LYS A 32 -0.69 -0.62 6.93
C LYS A 32 -1.61 0.04 5.90
N ILE A 33 -2.90 -0.30 5.97
CA ILE A 33 -3.94 0.38 5.20
C ILE A 33 -4.09 1.81 5.73
N LYS A 34 -3.95 2.81 4.86
CA LYS A 34 -4.21 4.21 5.19
C LYS A 34 -5.62 4.55 4.73
N ARG A 35 -6.52 4.91 5.64
CA ARG A 35 -7.92 5.15 5.30
C ARG A 35 -8.15 6.57 4.74
N ARG A 36 -9.10 6.71 3.82
CA ARG A 36 -9.61 7.97 3.25
C ARG A 36 -8.51 8.91 2.77
N THR A 37 -7.53 8.40 2.03
CA THR A 37 -6.44 9.23 1.49
C THR A 37 -6.04 8.81 0.08
N LEU A 38 -5.94 9.79 -0.82
CA LEU A 38 -5.38 9.59 -2.17
C LEU A 38 -3.86 9.80 -2.20
N ASN A 39 -3.29 10.30 -1.10
CA ASN A 39 -1.86 10.61 -0.95
C ASN A 39 -1.29 9.94 0.31
N PRO A 40 -1.26 8.60 0.36
CA PRO A 40 -0.77 7.88 1.53
C PRO A 40 0.73 8.08 1.74
N ARG A 41 1.09 8.41 2.98
CA ARG A 41 2.46 8.33 3.49
C ARG A 41 2.55 7.15 4.45
N TRP A 42 3.25 6.10 4.02
CA TRP A 42 3.49 4.92 4.87
C TRP A 42 4.66 5.18 5.82
N ASN A 43 5.81 5.63 5.29
CA ASN A 43 7.05 5.76 6.05
C ASN A 43 7.36 4.48 6.87
N GLU A 44 7.07 3.31 6.29
CA GLU A 44 7.26 2.00 6.88
C GLU A 44 8.48 1.34 6.23
N THR A 45 9.35 0.74 7.04
CA THR A 45 10.48 -0.08 6.58
C THR A 45 10.07 -1.55 6.66
N LEU A 46 10.13 -2.24 5.52
CA LEU A 46 9.82 -3.66 5.42
C LEU A 46 11.13 -4.44 5.36
N TYR A 47 11.28 -5.45 6.20
CA TYR A 47 12.44 -6.33 6.25
C TYR A 47 12.06 -7.69 5.67
N PHE A 48 12.77 -8.12 4.64
CA PHE A 48 12.68 -9.46 4.11
C PHE A 48 13.74 -10.32 4.82
N GLU A 49 13.29 -11.42 5.44
CA GLU A 49 14.17 -12.48 5.95
C GLU A 49 14.51 -13.49 4.84
#